data_AF-A0A925JJ39-F1
#
_entry.id   AF-A0A925JJ39-F1
#
_cell.length_a   1.000
_cell.length_b   1.000
_cell.length_c   1.000
_cell.angle_alpha   90.00
_cell.angle_beta   90.00
_cell.angle_gamma   90.00
#
_symmetry.space_group_name_H-M   'P 1'
#
loop_
_entity.id
_entity.type
_entity.pdbx_description
1 polymer ?
#
loop_
_entity_poly.entity_id
_entity_poly.type
_entity_poly.pdbx_seq_one_letter_code
_entity_poly.pdbx_strand_id
1 'polypeptide(L)' 'MGDILGKRAPINSVKLKKITSDLTFDDSKAREILGWNPTPVLKGFKVS' A
#
# COMPACT_ATOMS: atom_id res chain seq x y z
N MET A 1 14.53 -0.70 -21.87
CA MET A 1 14.29 -2.11 -22.26
C MET A 1 13.59 -2.85 -21.12
N GLY A 2 12.31 -2.53 -20.86
CA GLY A 2 11.55 -3.11 -19.74
C GLY A 2 10.16 -3.60 -20.13
N ASP A 3 9.71 -3.30 -21.36
CA ASP A 3 8.38 -3.67 -21.84
C ASP A 3 8.29 -5.12 -22.37
N ILE A 4 9.41 -5.85 -22.42
CA ILE A 4 9.50 -7.19 -23.03
C ILE A 4 9.22 -8.31 -22.02
N LEU A 5 9.45 -8.10 -20.72
CA LEU A 5 8.87 -8.98 -19.69
C LEU A 5 7.46 -8.47 -19.40
N GLY A 6 6.48 -8.98 -20.14
CA GLY A 6 5.07 -8.57 -20.06
C GLY A 6 4.45 -8.66 -18.67
N LYS A 7 3.11 -8.63 -18.59
CA LYS A 7 2.26 -8.54 -17.37
C LYS A 7 2.60 -9.47 -16.17
N ARG A 8 3.56 -10.38 -16.31
CA ARG A 8 4.11 -11.32 -15.31
C ARG A 8 5.44 -10.89 -14.68
N ALA A 9 6.04 -9.77 -15.08
CA ALA A 9 7.20 -9.23 -14.36
C ALA A 9 6.78 -8.86 -12.92
N PRO A 10 7.53 -9.29 -11.88
CA PRO A 10 7.21 -9.00 -10.49
C PRO A 10 7.15 -7.49 -10.23
N ILE A 11 7.94 -6.72 -10.97
CA ILE A 11 7.96 -5.26 -10.98
C ILE A 11 7.82 -4.81 -12.43
N ASN A 12 6.80 -4.01 -12.72
CA ASN A 12 6.61 -3.34 -14.02
C ASN A 12 6.28 -1.87 -13.77
N SER A 13 6.32 -1.03 -14.79
CA SER A 13 6.14 0.43 -14.66
C SER A 13 4.81 0.82 -13.99
N VAL A 14 3.73 0.04 -14.20
CA VAL A 14 2.43 0.26 -13.54
C VAL A 14 2.48 -0.10 -12.06
N LYS A 15 3.15 -1.20 -11.69
CA LYS A 15 3.36 -1.59 -10.29
C LYS A 15 4.26 -0.60 -9.57
N LEU A 16 5.34 -0.13 -10.21
CA LEU A 16 6.20 0.92 -9.68
C LEU A 16 5.42 2.21 -9.42
N LYS A 17 4.62 2.67 -10.39
CA LYS A 17 3.77 3.85 -10.24
C LYS A 17 2.78 3.71 -9.07
N LYS A 18 2.26 2.51 -8.80
CA LYS A 18 1.38 2.25 -7.66
C LYS A 18 2.11 2.26 -6.31
N ILE A 19 3.35 1.78 -6.27
CA ILE A 19 4.19 1.78 -5.05
C ILE A 19 4.65 3.19 -4.70
N THR A 20 5.01 3.99 -5.72
CA THR A 20 5.49 5.37 -5.54
C THR A 20 4.38 6.41 -5.60
N SER A 21 3.12 6.00 -5.77
CA SER A 21 1.98 6.91 -5.70
C SER A 21 1.77 7.31 -4.25
N ASP A 22 1.43 8.58 -4.04
CA ASP A 22 0.99 9.05 -2.72
C ASP A 22 -0.13 8.15 -2.21
N LEU A 23 0.04 7.70 -0.97
CA LEU A 23 -0.90 6.79 -0.32
C LEU A 23 -2.19 7.57 -0.06
N THR A 24 -3.21 7.35 -0.89
CA THR A 24 -4.52 8.00 -0.72
C THR A 24 -5.32 7.49 0.48
N PHE A 25 -4.79 6.49 1.20
CA PHE A 25 -5.33 6.01 2.46
C PHE A 25 -4.69 6.76 3.63
N ASP A 26 -5.06 8.03 3.77
CA ASP A 26 -4.87 8.74 5.03
C ASP A 26 -6.04 8.41 5.97
N ASP A 27 -5.75 7.74 7.08
CA ASP A 27 -6.72 7.39 8.12
C ASP A 27 -6.93 8.51 9.14
N SER A 28 -6.23 9.65 9.02
CA SER A 28 -6.29 10.75 10.00
C SER A 28 -7.70 11.30 10.20
N LYS A 29 -8.47 11.49 9.13
CA LYS A 29 -9.86 11.95 9.23
C LYS A 29 -10.79 10.95 9.90
N ALA A 30 -10.55 9.65 9.73
CA ALA A 30 -11.35 8.60 10.37
C ALA A 30 -10.99 8.46 11.87
N ARG A 31 -9.73 8.68 12.24
CA ARG A 31 -9.30 8.77 13.65
C ARG A 31 -9.95 9.95 14.36
N GLU A 32 -10.00 11.11 13.69
CA GLU A 32 -10.56 12.35 14.26
C GLU A 32 -12.09 12.30 14.38
N ILE A 33 -12.80 11.88 13.33
CA ILE A 33 -14.28 11.97 13.28
C ILE A 33 -14.95 10.76 13.93
N LEU A 34 -14.41 9.55 13.70
CA LEU A 34 -15.06 8.30 14.12
C LEU A 34 -14.46 7.73 15.40
N GLY A 35 -13.45 8.39 15.99
CA GLY A 35 -12.69 7.84 17.11
C GLY A 35 -12.01 6.51 16.76
N TRP A 36 -11.74 6.27 15.47
CA TRP A 36 -11.17 5.02 15.01
C TRP A 36 -9.75 4.85 15.56
N ASN A 37 -9.46 3.74 16.24
CA ASN A 37 -8.14 3.45 16.79
C ASN A 37 -7.63 2.08 16.27
N PRO A 38 -7.12 2.01 15.03
CA PRO A 38 -6.66 0.76 14.45
C PRO A 38 -5.41 0.24 15.19
N THR A 39 -5.28 -1.08 15.29
CA THR A 39 -4.03 -1.69 15.78
C THR A 39 -2.96 -1.52 14.71
N PRO A 40 -1.76 -0.98 15.04
CA PRO A 40 -0.68 -0.83 14.07
C PRO A 40 -0.39 -2.14 13.37
N VAL A 41 -0.22 -2.10 12.04
CA VAL A 41 -0.02 -3.30 11.21
C VAL A 41 1.16 -4.14 11.72
N LEU A 42 2.27 -3.50 12.09
CA LEU A 42 3.45 -4.18 12.66
C LEU A 42 3.14 -4.92 13.98
N LYS A 43 2.14 -4.47 14.73
CA LYS A 43 1.69 -5.11 15.98
C LYS A 43 0.70 -6.25 15.71
N GLY A 44 -0.14 -6.12 14.70
CA GLY A 44 -1.13 -7.13 14.31
C GLY A 44 -0.59 -8.22 13.39
N PHE A 45 0.52 -7.96 12.69
CA PHE A 45 1.13 -8.89 11.73
C PHE A 45 1.92 -9.98 12.49
N LYS A 46 1.21 -11.04 12.91
CA LYS A 46 1.84 -12.29 13.34
C LYS A 46 2.08 -13.16 12.11
N VAL A 47 3.33 -13.24 11.66
CA VAL A 47 3.74 -14.28 10.72
C VAL A 47 3.72 -15.60 11.49
N SER A 48 2.84 -16.52 11.10
CA SER A 48 2.79 -17.90 11.59
C SER A 48 3.53 -18.82 10.64
#